data_AF-A0A9X9F291-F1
#
_entry.id   AF-A0A9X9F291-F1
#
_cell.length_a   1.000
_cell.length_b   1.000
_cell.length_c   1.000
_cell.angle_alpha   90.00
_cell.angle_beta   90.00
_cell.angle_gamma   90.00
#
_symmetry.space_group_name_H-M   'P 1'
#
loop_
_entity.id
_entity.type
_entity.pdbx_description
1 polymer ?
#
loop_
_entity_poly.entity_id
_entity_poly.type
_entity_poly.pdbx_seq_one_letter_code
_entity_poly.pdbx_strand_id
1 'polypeptide(L)'
;VVGGTAYVVATWWQRPWIPIAMKALSPKVHVSFGTPDVAFLQRIQNNFKKNGVSFEWKCNEVSFIEQGYTFSIVHTSEFHSDIPKQLNLPLSI
;
A
#
# COMPACT_ATOMS: atom_id res chain seq x y z
N VAL A 1 -2.71 12.29 -6.94
CA VAL A 1 -4.08 12.78 -7.26
C VAL A 1 -5.04 12.11 -6.30
N VAL A 2 -5.55 12.84 -5.31
CA VAL A 2 -6.56 12.35 -4.36
C VAL A 2 -7.93 12.58 -5.00
N GLY A 3 -8.77 11.54 -5.00
CA GLY A 3 -9.99 11.42 -5.80
C GLY A 3 -11.06 12.48 -5.53
N GLY A 4 -11.80 12.82 -6.58
CA GLY A 4 -12.83 13.85 -6.58
C GLY A 4 -14.05 13.46 -5.74
N THR A 5 -14.54 14.43 -4.97
CA THR A 5 -15.82 14.37 -4.27
C THR A 5 -16.96 14.52 -5.27
N ALA A 6 -17.85 13.53 -5.36
CA ALA A 6 -19.08 13.65 -6.13
C ALA A 6 -20.16 14.29 -5.24
N TYR A 7 -20.62 15.47 -5.62
CA TYR A 7 -21.74 16.16 -4.98
C TYR A 7 -22.98 16.03 -5.85
N VAL A 8 -24.13 15.70 -5.25
CA VAL A 8 -25.44 15.81 -5.88
C VAL A 8 -26.22 16.85 -5.11
N VAL A 9 -26.52 17.99 -5.74
CA VAL A 9 -27.41 19.00 -5.19
C VAL A 9 -28.80 18.76 -5.78
N ALA A 10 -29.71 18.24 -4.96
CA ALA A 10 -31.12 18.08 -5.32
C ALA A 10 -31.97 18.97 -4.39
N THR A 11 -32.48 20.07 -4.92
CA THR A 11 -33.38 20.98 -4.18
C THR A 11 -34.83 20.56 -4.40
N TRP A 12 -35.39 19.72 -3.52
CA TRP A 12 -36.81 19.35 -3.59
C TRP A 12 -37.46 19.22 -2.22
N TRP A 13 -38.43 20.10 -1.96
CA TRP A 13 -39.03 20.35 -0.64
C TRP A 13 -39.92 19.21 -0.10
N GLN A 14 -40.28 18.22 -0.91
CA GLN A 14 -41.22 17.14 -0.55
C GLN A 14 -40.56 15.76 -0.49
N ARG A 15 -39.23 15.64 -0.60
CA ARG A 15 -38.58 14.33 -0.50
C ARG A 15 -38.41 13.88 0.95
N PRO A 16 -38.74 12.61 1.27
CA PRO A 16 -38.28 11.98 2.51
C PRO A 16 -36.75 12.02 2.58
N TRP A 17 -36.21 12.37 3.74
CA TRP A 17 -34.76 12.36 3.96
C TRP A 17 -34.23 10.93 3.75
N ILE A 18 -33.45 10.73 2.69
CA ILE A 18 -32.77 9.46 2.44
C ILE A 18 -31.42 9.58 3.15
N PRO A 19 -31.12 8.76 4.18
CA PRO A 19 -29.78 8.71 4.73
C PRO A 19 -28.81 8.32 3.62
N ILE A 20 -28.04 9.27 3.13
CA ILE A 20 -26.86 8.98 2.31
C ILE A 20 -25.85 8.44 3.30
N ALA A 21 -25.83 7.12 3.46
CA ALA A 21 -24.80 6.44 4.23
C ALA A 21 -23.45 6.76 3.57
N MET A 22 -22.72 7.71 4.15
CA MET A 22 -21.37 8.03 3.71
C MET A 22 -20.46 6.87 4.13
N LYS A 23 -20.28 5.90 3.22
CA LYS A 23 -19.24 4.90 3.39
C LYS A 23 -17.95 5.51 2.85
N ALA A 24 -16.99 5.76 3.74
CA ALA A 24 -15.64 6.13 3.32
C ALA A 24 -15.12 5.04 2.37
N LEU A 25 -14.72 5.44 1.17
CA LEU A 25 -14.05 4.51 0.26
C LEU A 25 -12.74 4.09 0.92
N SER A 26 -12.47 2.78 0.94
CA SER A 26 -11.19 2.29 1.44
C SER A 26 -10.07 2.98 0.66
N PRO A 27 -9.09 3.60 1.33
CA PRO A 27 -8.02 4.29 0.64
C PRO A 27 -7.24 3.28 -0.19
N LYS A 28 -6.99 3.62 -1.46
CA LYS A 28 -6.13 2.81 -2.32
C LYS A 28 -4.67 3.05 -1.91
N VAL A 29 -4.23 2.33 -0.88
CA VAL A 29 -2.87 2.40 -0.35
C VAL A 29 -2.02 1.32 -1.00
N HIS A 30 -0.86 1.74 -1.53
CA HIS A 30 0.22 0.85 -1.94
C HIS A 30 1.36 1.00 -0.93
N VAL A 31 1.76 -0.10 -0.30
CA VAL A 31 2.84 -0.12 0.69
C VAL A 31 4.06 -0.78 0.08
N SER A 32 5.13 -0.03 -0.09
CA SER A 32 6.39 -0.52 -0.61
C SER A 32 7.46 -0.56 0.49
N PHE A 33 8.12 -1.71 0.64
CA PHE A 33 9.29 -1.89 1.50
C PHE A 33 10.56 -1.98 0.65
N GLY A 34 11.63 -1.30 1.08
CA GLY A 34 12.95 -1.43 0.47
C GLY A 34 13.80 -2.47 1.20
N THR A 35 14.57 -3.27 0.47
CA THR A 35 15.60 -4.17 1.03
C THR A 35 16.89 -4.11 0.22
N PRO A 36 18.06 -3.93 0.86
CA PRO A 36 19.34 -4.05 0.16
C PRO A 36 19.76 -5.51 -0.09
N ASP A 37 19.08 -6.47 0.54
CA ASP A 37 19.42 -7.90 0.43
C ASP A 37 18.61 -8.59 -0.68
N VAL A 38 19.30 -9.01 -1.74
CA VAL A 38 18.73 -9.80 -2.85
C VAL A 38 18.34 -11.21 -2.40
N ALA A 39 19.11 -11.82 -1.50
CA ALA A 39 18.83 -13.18 -1.01
C ALA A 39 17.53 -13.22 -0.20
N PHE A 40 17.23 -12.14 0.52
CA PHE A 40 15.95 -11.96 1.21
C PHE A 40 14.75 -12.02 0.25
N LEU A 41 14.83 -11.39 -0.92
CA LEU A 41 13.77 -11.45 -1.93
C LEU A 41 13.54 -12.88 -2.43
N GLN A 42 14.61 -13.63 -2.71
CA GLN A 42 14.50 -15.04 -3.10
C GLN A 42 13.85 -15.89 -2.00
N ARG A 43 14.20 -15.64 -0.74
CA ARG A 43 13.61 -16.34 0.42
C ARG A 43 12.11 -16.07 0.53
N ILE A 44 11.67 -14.84 0.30
CA ILE A 44 10.26 -14.47 0.29
C ILE A 44 9.51 -15.18 -0.84
N GLN A 45 10.05 -15.17 -2.06
CA GLN A 45 9.43 -15.87 -3.18
C GLN A 45 9.22 -17.35 -2.90
N ASN A 46 10.23 -18.01 -2.33
CA ASN A 46 10.13 -19.42 -1.96
C ASN A 46 9.08 -19.66 -0.88
N ASN A 47 8.97 -18.74 0.09
CA ASN A 47 7.95 -18.78 1.13
C ASN A 47 6.53 -18.63 0.54
N PHE A 48 6.33 -17.66 -0.36
CA PHE A 48 5.04 -17.45 -1.03
C PHE A 48 4.63 -18.64 -1.89
N LYS A 49 5.56 -19.22 -2.66
CA LYS A 49 5.31 -20.47 -3.39
C LYS A 49 4.90 -21.61 -2.47
N LYS A 50 5.59 -21.77 -1.32
CA LYS A 50 5.28 -22.82 -0.34
C LYS A 50 3.91 -22.64 0.31
N ASN A 51 3.49 -21.40 0.54
CA ASN A 51 2.24 -21.06 1.22
C ASN A 51 1.07 -20.80 0.25
N GLY A 52 1.27 -20.96 -1.06
CA GLY A 52 0.22 -20.74 -2.06
C GLY A 52 -0.22 -19.28 -2.19
N VAL A 53 0.63 -18.32 -1.80
CA VAL A 53 0.34 -16.89 -1.92
C VAL A 53 0.54 -16.46 -3.37
N SER A 54 -0.44 -15.77 -3.94
CA SER A 54 -0.31 -15.17 -5.28
C SER A 54 0.58 -13.93 -5.19
N PHE A 55 1.63 -13.90 -5.99
CA PHE A 55 2.56 -12.76 -6.06
C PHE A 55 3.01 -12.53 -7.50
N GLU A 56 3.39 -11.30 -7.80
CA GLU A 56 4.06 -10.90 -9.03
C GLU A 56 5.54 -10.64 -8.75
N TRP A 57 6.40 -10.98 -9.70
CA TRP A 57 7.82 -10.62 -9.68
C TRP A 57 8.17 -9.83 -10.93
N LYS A 58 8.61 -8.58 -10.77
CA LYS A 58 9.03 -7.70 -11.86
C LYS A 58 10.25 -6.90 -11.45
N CYS A 59 11.27 -6.82 -12.31
CA CYS A 59 12.39 -5.86 -12.17
C CYS A 59 12.96 -5.68 -10.74
N ASN A 60 13.15 -6.78 -10.00
CA ASN A 60 13.62 -6.82 -8.60
C ASN A 60 12.61 -6.39 -7.52
N GLU A 61 11.32 -6.53 -7.82
CA GLU A 61 10.22 -6.28 -6.89
C GLU A 61 9.35 -7.53 -6.78
N VAL A 62 9.04 -7.94 -5.54
CA VAL A 62 7.95 -8.89 -5.25
C VAL A 62 6.73 -8.09 -4.85
N SER A 63 5.60 -8.28 -5.55
CA SER A 63 4.33 -7.63 -5.20
C SER A 63 3.27 -8.67 -4.86
N PHE A 64 2.43 -8.39 -3.87
CA PHE A 64 1.33 -9.27 -3.47
C PHE A 64 0.16 -8.45 -2.91
N ILE A 65 -1.01 -9.08 -2.79
CA ILE A 65 -2.22 -8.44 -2.27
C ILE A 65 -2.63 -9.17 -1.00
N GLU A 66 -2.85 -8.40 0.06
CA GLU A 66 -3.35 -8.90 1.34
C GLU A 66 -4.46 -7.98 1.84
N GLN A 67 -5.62 -8.55 2.16
CA GLN A 67 -6.80 -7.81 2.67
C GLN A 67 -7.24 -6.61 1.82
N GLY A 68 -7.03 -6.69 0.50
CA GLY A 68 -7.37 -5.62 -0.45
C GLY A 68 -6.32 -4.50 -0.56
N TYR A 69 -5.21 -4.60 0.16
CA TYR A 69 -4.06 -3.71 0.02
C TYR A 69 -2.97 -4.34 -0.82
N THR A 70 -2.32 -3.52 -1.64
CA THR A 70 -1.18 -3.96 -2.45
C THR A 70 0.10 -3.67 -1.69
N PHE A 71 0.91 -4.71 -1.51
CA PHE A 71 2.22 -4.64 -0.90
C PHE A 71 3.29 -4.93 -1.93
N SER A 72 4.43 -4.28 -1.80
CA SER A 72 5.60 -4.63 -2.57
C SER A 72 6.88 -4.56 -1.77
N ILE A 73 7.85 -5.39 -2.16
CA ILE A 73 9.19 -5.41 -1.60
C ILE A 73 10.15 -5.24 -2.75
N VAL A 74 10.84 -4.10 -2.77
CA VAL A 74 11.72 -3.65 -3.84
C VAL A 74 13.17 -3.81 -3.40
N HIS A 75 14.02 -4.34 -4.27
CA HIS A 75 15.46 -4.28 -4.06
C HIS A 75 15.95 -2.83 -4.12
N THR A 76 16.50 -2.32 -3.02
CA THR A 76 16.99 -0.95 -2.88
C THR A 76 18.43 -1.00 -2.37
N SER A 77 19.39 -1.03 -3.30
CA SER A 77 20.83 -1.10 -2.98
C SER A 77 21.35 0.15 -2.27
N GLU A 78 20.73 1.30 -2.50
CA GLU A 78 21.15 2.59 -1.93
C GLU A 78 20.34 2.97 -0.68
N PHE A 79 19.93 1.98 0.11
CA PHE A 79 19.31 2.25 1.40
C PHE A 79 20.38 2.46 2.47
N HIS A 80 20.88 3.70 2.55
CA HIS A 80 21.86 4.07 3.56
C HIS A 80 21.21 4.03 4.96
N SER A 81 21.84 3.29 5.87
CA SER A 81 21.32 3.07 7.23
C SER A 81 21.25 4.34 8.09
N ASP A 82 21.84 5.44 7.63
CA ASP A 82 21.83 6.75 8.27
C ASP A 82 20.61 7.61 7.87
N ILE A 83 19.85 7.25 6.82
CA ILE A 83 18.66 7.99 6.37
C ILE A 83 17.65 8.23 7.51
N PRO A 84 17.28 7.25 8.35
CA PRO A 84 16.37 7.48 9.46
C PRO A 84 16.89 8.50 10.48
N LYS A 85 18.22 8.57 10.67
CA LYS A 85 18.88 9.56 11.54
C LYS A 85 18.84 10.94 10.92
N GLN A 86 19.11 11.06 9.61
CA GLN A 86 19.02 12.32 8.87
C GLN A 86 17.60 12.89 8.85
N LEU A 87 16.58 12.02 8.83
CA LEU A 87 15.17 12.40 8.84
C LEU A 87 14.62 12.73 10.23
N ASN A 88 15.44 12.65 11.29
CA ASN A 88 15.03 12.87 12.70
C ASN A 88 13.77 12.09 13.10
N LEU A 89 13.62 10.86 12.61
CA LEU A 89 12.46 10.05 12.96
C LEU A 89 12.55 9.60 14.43
N PRO A 90 11.40 9.52 15.15
CA PRO A 90 11.40 8.99 16.51
C PRO A 90 11.85 7.52 16.48
N LEU A 91 12.78 7.15 17.37
CA LEU A 91 13.41 5.82 17.51
C LEU A 91 14.54 5.49 16.51
N SER A 92 15.06 6.47 15.76
CA SER A 92 16.26 6.29 14.92
C SER A 92 17.54 6.12 15.77
N ILE A 93 17.81 4.92 16.26
CA ILE A 93 19.06 4.54 16.95
C ILE A 93 20.09 4.03 15.93
#